data_AF-A0A2V1HKX0-F1
#
_entry.id   AF-A0A2V1HKX0-F1
#
_cell.length_a   1.000
_cell.length_b   1.000
_cell.length_c   1.000
_cell.angle_alpha   90.00
_cell.angle_beta   90.00
_cell.angle_gamma   90.00
#
_symmetry.space_group_name_H-M   'P 1'
#
loop_
_entity.id
_entity.type
_entity.pdbx_description
1 polymer ?
#
loop_
_entity_poly.entity_id
_entity_poly.type
_entity_poly.pdbx_seq_one_letter_code
_entity_poly.pdbx_strand_id
1 'polypeptide(L)'
;MTFLTLTADLLTALPAAVPDPGDGTMPPGFEGFVVIMGWIKWLALGVAVIGLLILGATMAISSRRGEGMEIGGWLGRILIGVIIIASAATLVGFLVGT
;
A
#
# COMPACT_ATOMS: atom_id res chain seq x y z
N MET A 1 -25.40 46.55 10.64
CA MET A 1 -25.99 45.31 10.09
C MET A 1 -25.31 44.83 8.80
N THR A 2 -24.67 45.72 8.03
CA THR A 2 -24.05 45.39 6.72
C THR A 2 -22.64 44.79 6.79
N PHE A 3 -21.87 45.05 7.84
CA PHE A 3 -20.54 44.47 8.01
C PHE A 3 -20.58 42.97 8.38
N LEU A 4 -21.60 42.55 9.14
CA LEU A 4 -21.81 41.14 9.52
C LEU A 4 -22.18 40.26 8.32
N THR A 5 -22.97 40.81 7.38
CA THR A 5 -23.33 40.10 6.15
C THR A 5 -22.12 39.97 5.22
N LEU A 6 -21.30 41.03 5.11
CA LEU A 6 -20.05 40.99 4.34
C LEU A 6 -19.06 39.96 4.90
N THR A 7 -18.91 39.82 6.22
CA THR A 7 -18.07 38.77 6.81
C THR A 7 -18.62 37.36 6.59
N ALA A 8 -19.95 37.19 6.56
CA ALA A 8 -20.58 35.91 6.27
C ALA A 8 -20.45 35.53 4.78
N ASP A 9 -20.56 36.51 3.88
CA ASP A 9 -20.32 36.34 2.45
C ASP A 9 -18.85 36.00 2.16
N LEU A 10 -17.90 36.59 2.90
CA LEU A 10 -16.49 36.24 2.78
C LEU A 10 -16.18 34.85 3.35
N LEU A 11 -16.79 34.46 4.48
CA LEU A 11 -16.65 33.11 5.05
C LEU A 11 -17.25 32.01 4.16
N THR A 12 -18.29 32.33 3.39
CA THR A 12 -18.92 31.42 2.43
C THR A 12 -18.25 31.44 1.05
N ALA A 13 -17.62 32.54 0.66
CA ALA A 13 -16.86 32.66 -0.59
C ALA A 13 -15.41 32.13 -0.49
N LEU A 14 -14.79 32.11 0.70
CA LEU A 14 -13.44 31.56 0.90
C LEU A 14 -13.31 30.06 0.56
N PRO A 15 -14.25 29.16 0.92
CA PRO A 15 -14.17 27.76 0.50
C PRO A 15 -14.41 27.57 -1.00
N ALA A 16 -15.01 28.54 -1.70
CA ALA A 16 -15.19 28.49 -3.16
C ALA A 16 -13.93 28.95 -3.94
N ALA A 17 -12.96 29.57 -3.26
CA ALA A 17 -11.71 30.07 -3.83
C ALA A 17 -10.52 29.12 -3.62
N VAL A 18 -10.72 28.00 -2.93
CA VAL A 18 -9.80 26.85 -2.98
C VAL A 18 -10.33 25.96 -4.09
N PRO A 19 -9.70 25.94 -5.28
CA PRO A 19 -9.96 24.88 -6.24
C PRO A 19 -9.84 23.54 -5.51
N ASP A 20 -10.93 22.79 -5.52
CA ASP A 20 -10.96 21.41 -5.09
C ASP A 20 -9.74 20.70 -5.71
N PRO A 21 -8.79 20.17 -4.91
CA PRO A 21 -7.77 19.28 -5.43
C PRO A 21 -8.51 18.00 -5.79
N GLY A 22 -9.22 18.04 -6.93
CA GLY A 22 -10.22 17.05 -7.30
C GLY A 22 -9.71 15.64 -7.03
N ASP A 23 -10.63 14.76 -6.60
CA ASP A 23 -10.41 13.34 -6.26
C ASP A 23 -9.12 12.86 -6.89
N GLY A 24 -8.08 12.58 -6.09
CA GLY A 24 -6.68 12.37 -6.47
C GLY A 24 -6.47 11.53 -7.73
N THR A 25 -6.80 12.12 -8.88
CA THR A 25 -7.01 11.43 -10.14
C THR A 25 -5.82 11.78 -10.99
N MET A 26 -5.28 10.71 -11.55
CA MET A 26 -4.02 10.74 -12.26
C MET A 26 -4.01 11.82 -13.35
N PRO A 27 -3.04 12.76 -13.33
CA PRO A 27 -2.89 13.74 -14.39
C PRO A 27 -2.69 13.05 -15.74
N PRO A 28 -3.37 13.52 -16.82
CA PRO A 28 -3.30 12.89 -18.14
C PRO A 28 -1.84 12.77 -18.61
N GLY A 29 -1.41 11.54 -18.91
CA GLY A 29 -0.03 11.20 -19.29
C GLY A 29 0.69 10.16 -18.39
N PHE A 30 0.17 9.87 -17.20
CA PHE A 30 0.75 8.88 -16.27
C PHE A 30 0.23 7.44 -16.45
N GLU A 31 -0.53 7.16 -17.51
CA GLU A 31 -1.14 5.85 -17.77
C GLU A 31 -0.10 4.72 -17.88
N GLY A 32 1.06 5.00 -18.50
CA GLY A 32 2.17 4.04 -18.57
C GLY A 32 2.75 3.68 -17.20
N PHE A 33 2.76 4.61 -16.23
CA PHE A 33 3.22 4.34 -14.88
C PHE A 33 2.27 3.38 -14.15
N VAL A 34 0.95 3.54 -14.33
CA VAL A 34 -0.05 2.63 -13.76
C VAL A 34 0.06 1.24 -14.36
N VAL A 35 0.31 1.12 -15.66
CA VAL A 35 0.54 -0.18 -16.31
C VAL A 35 1.75 -0.89 -15.72
N ILE A 36 2.89 -0.20 -15.59
CA ILE A 36 4.12 -0.78 -15.01
C ILE A 36 3.89 -1.17 -13.54
N MET A 37 3.24 -0.31 -12.77
CA MET A 37 2.88 -0.60 -11.37
C MET A 37 1.96 -1.82 -11.26
N GLY A 38 1.04 -2.00 -12.21
CA GLY A 38 0.20 -3.21 -12.33
C GLY A 38 1.02 -4.49 -12.48
N TRP A 39 2.00 -4.50 -13.38
CA TRP A 39 2.93 -5.63 -13.54
C TRP A 39 3.74 -5.92 -12.27
N ILE A 40 4.20 -4.86 -11.59
CA ILE A 40 4.95 -4.98 -10.34
C ILE A 40 4.07 -5.60 -9.23
N LYS A 41 2.80 -5.22 -9.10
CA LYS A 41 1.88 -5.81 -8.11
C LYS A 41 1.77 -7.33 -8.29
N TRP A 42 1.64 -7.80 -9.53
CA TRP A 42 1.59 -9.23 -9.83
C TRP A 42 2.91 -9.96 -9.56
N LEU A 43 4.04 -9.35 -9.92
CA LEU A 43 5.36 -9.90 -9.60
C LEU A 43 5.61 -9.97 -8.09
N ALA A 44 5.26 -8.91 -7.35
CA ALA A 44 5.40 -8.86 -5.90
C ALA A 44 4.54 -9.93 -5.22
N LEU A 45 3.30 -10.13 -5.68
CA LEU A 45 2.43 -11.19 -5.19
C LEU A 45 3.03 -12.57 -5.48
N GLY A 46 3.54 -12.81 -6.69
CA GLY A 46 4.20 -14.06 -7.05
C GLY A 46 5.40 -14.38 -6.16
N VAL A 47 6.31 -13.41 -5.94
CA VAL A 47 7.49 -13.58 -5.09
C VAL A 47 7.11 -13.81 -3.63
N ALA A 48 6.12 -13.09 -3.11
CA ALA A 48 5.64 -13.28 -1.74
C ALA A 48 5.10 -14.70 -1.51
N VAL A 49 4.31 -15.23 -2.46
CA VAL A 49 3.77 -16.58 -2.39
C VAL A 49 4.89 -17.63 -2.44
N ILE A 50 5.86 -17.49 -3.36
CA ILE A 50 7.00 -18.41 -3.45
C ILE A 50 7.79 -18.44 -2.14
N GLY A 51 8.06 -17.27 -1.54
CA GLY A 51 8.75 -17.17 -0.25
C GLY A 51 8.00 -17.88 0.87
N LEU A 52 6.67 -17.74 0.92
CA LEU A 52 5.83 -18.42 1.92
C LEU A 52 5.79 -19.94 1.73
N LEU A 53 5.80 -20.41 0.48
CA LEU A 53 5.83 -21.85 0.16
C LEU A 53 7.16 -22.48 0.59
N ILE A 54 8.28 -21.83 0.31
CA ILE A 54 9.62 -22.30 0.74
C ILE A 54 9.69 -22.34 2.27
N LEU A 55 9.16 -21.30 2.94
CA LEU A 55 9.08 -21.26 4.40
C LEU A 55 8.28 -22.43 4.98
N GLY A 56 7.10 -22.68 4.43
CA GLY A 56 6.22 -23.78 4.84
C GLY A 56 6.86 -25.14 4.60
N ALA A 57 7.52 -25.34 3.47
CA ALA A 57 8.23 -26.58 3.15
C ALA A 57 9.35 -26.86 4.15
N THR A 58 10.18 -25.86 4.46
CA THR A 58 11.28 -26.00 5.44
C THR A 58 10.75 -26.24 6.85
N MET A 59 9.65 -25.59 7.26
CA MET A 59 8.96 -25.85 8.53
C MET A 59 8.46 -27.30 8.63
N ALA A 60 7.86 -27.82 7.57
CA ALA A 60 7.33 -29.18 7.53
C ALA A 60 8.42 -30.26 7.61
N ILE A 61 9.65 -29.95 7.19
CA ILE A 61 10.81 -30.85 7.29
C ILE A 61 11.43 -30.75 8.69
N SER A 62 11.69 -29.54 9.18
CA SER A 62 12.35 -29.30 10.46
C SER A 62 11.49 -29.66 11.68
N SER A 63 10.15 -29.62 11.54
CA SER A 63 9.22 -30.10 12.58
C SER A 63 9.48 -31.55 12.99
N ARG A 64 10.07 -32.37 12.11
CA ARG A 64 10.34 -33.79 12.33
C ARG A 64 11.62 -34.05 13.12
N ARG A 65 12.50 -33.05 13.23
CA ARG A 65 13.85 -33.18 13.82
C ARG A 65 13.93 -32.70 15.27
N GLY A 66 12.88 -32.11 15.82
CA GLY A 66 12.86 -31.67 17.23
C GLY A 66 13.69 -30.40 17.53
N GLU A 67 14.31 -29.78 16.52
CA GLU A 67 15.18 -28.60 16.63
C GLU A 67 14.40 -27.27 16.53
N GLY A 68 13.13 -27.26 16.95
CA GLY A 68 12.15 -26.21 16.64
C GLY A 68 12.44 -24.81 17.21
N MET A 69 13.43 -24.69 18.11
CA MET A 69 13.72 -23.44 18.82
C MET A 69 14.84 -22.59 18.18
N GLU A 70 15.66 -23.14 17.29
CA GLU A 70 16.73 -22.39 16.59
C GLU A 70 16.23 -21.76 15.26
N ILE A 71 15.12 -22.27 14.71
CA ILE A 71 14.55 -21.88 13.41
C ILE A 71 13.61 -20.65 13.47
N GLY A 72 13.21 -20.23 14.68
CA GLY A 72 12.35 -19.03 14.85
C GLY A 72 12.93 -17.77 14.19
N GLY A 73 14.27 -17.65 14.16
CA GLY A 73 14.95 -16.52 13.52
C GLY A 73 14.79 -16.48 11.99
N TRP A 74 14.75 -17.63 11.32
CA TRP A 74 14.58 -17.69 9.86
C TRP A 74 13.10 -17.50 9.46
N LEU A 75 12.16 -18.07 10.23
CA LEU A 75 10.72 -17.79 10.08
C LEU A 75 10.42 -16.30 10.20
N GLY A 76 10.95 -15.65 11.23
CA GLY A 76 10.74 -14.23 11.47
C GLY A 76 11.21 -13.37 10.29
N ARG A 77 12.37 -13.69 9.69
CA ARG A 77 12.91 -12.95 8.54
C ARG A 77 12.01 -13.02 7.31
N ILE A 78 11.36 -14.17 7.04
CA ILE A 78 10.46 -14.30 5.89
C ILE A 78 9.12 -13.62 6.16
N LEU A 79 8.57 -13.74 7.37
CA LEU A 79 7.33 -13.04 7.74
C LEU A 79 7.48 -11.52 7.65
N ILE A 80 8.63 -10.98 8.07
CA ILE A 80 8.95 -9.55 7.90
C ILE A 80 8.92 -9.17 6.41
N GLY A 81 9.49 -10.00 5.53
CA GLY A 81 9.46 -9.77 4.08
C GLY A 81 8.04 -9.72 3.51
N VAL A 82 7.17 -10.64 3.92
CA VAL A 82 5.77 -10.68 3.48
C VAL A 82 4.98 -9.45 3.97
N ILE A 83 5.20 -9.03 5.21
CA ILE A 83 4.55 -7.83 5.79
C ILE A 83 4.93 -6.57 5.00
N ILE A 84 6.20 -6.41 4.64
CA ILE A 84 6.68 -5.26 3.86
C ILE A 84 6.04 -5.25 2.45
N ILE A 85 5.93 -6.41 1.81
CA ILE A 85 5.30 -6.51 0.49
C ILE A 85 3.80 -6.18 0.59
N ALA A 86 3.11 -6.69 1.61
CA ALA A 86 1.69 -6.45 1.82
C ALA A 86 1.39 -4.96 2.11
N SER A 87 2.21 -4.28 2.92
CA SER A 87 2.05 -2.85 3.20
C SER A 87 2.36 -1.97 1.98
N ALA A 88 3.35 -2.35 1.16
CA ALA A 88 3.63 -1.66 -0.09
C ALA A 88 2.43 -1.74 -1.06
N ALA A 89 1.75 -2.89 -1.14
CA ALA A 89 0.61 -3.08 -2.01
C ALA A 89 -0.59 -2.17 -1.65
N THR A 90 -0.84 -1.95 -0.35
CA THR A 90 -1.93 -1.06 0.12
C THR A 90 -1.60 0.41 -0.12
N LEU A 91 -0.35 0.82 0.12
CA LEU A 91 0.15 2.17 -0.20
C LEU A 91 -0.01 2.51 -1.69
N VAL A 92 0.34 1.57 -2.57
CA VAL A 92 0.16 1.75 -4.01
C VAL A 92 -1.31 1.88 -4.37
N GLY A 93 -2.20 1.09 -3.76
CA GLY A 93 -3.65 1.22 -3.98
C GLY A 93 -4.18 2.59 -3.59
N PHE A 94 -3.78 3.09 -2.41
CA PHE A 94 -4.16 4.40 -1.92
C PHE A 94 -3.69 5.55 -2.83
N LEU A 95 -2.45 5.48 -3.34
CA LEU A 95 -1.89 6.53 -4.19
C LEU A 95 -2.40 6.54 -5.64
N VAL A 96 -2.80 5.37 -6.16
CA VAL A 96 -3.32 5.24 -7.53
C VAL A 96 -4.84 5.51 -7.59
N GLY A 97 -5.50 5.70 -6.45
CA GLY A 97 -6.94 6.01 -6.40
C GLY A 97 -7.81 4.80 -6.78
N THR A 98 -7.37 3.58 -6.45
CA THR A 98 -8.18 2.36 -6.54
C THR A 98 -8.93 2.08 -5.26
#